data_AF-A0A067FKG4-F1
#
_entry.id   AF-A0A067FKG4-F1
#
_cell.length_a   1.000
_cell.length_b   1.000
_cell.length_c   1.000
_cell.angle_alpha   90.00
_cell.angle_beta   90.00
_cell.angle_gamma   90.00
#
_symmetry.space_group_name_H-M   'P 1'
#
loop_
_entity.id
_entity.type
_entity.pdbx_description
1 polymer ?
#
loop_
_entity_poly.entity_id
_entity_poly.type
_entity_poly.pdbx_seq_one_letter_code
_entity_poly.pdbx_strand_id
1 'polypeptide(L)'
;VWITYGKFSNSTLLLDFGFSLPYNSHDEVQIQIKVPDHDPLLEVKLEVLQSHCLPRARDVNGFKSSNDSFTIKEVRSARGRGKGLPQSLRAFARVLCCTSPQELCDLATEAAQNDGRLARRPFRNSRQEILAHQILLSHIIQLTKEYSASIELLEPVTSPSICKRLAFRKQMARDLLIGELRILKSASAWLENYCATLA
;
A
#
# COMPACT_ATOMS: atom_id res chain seq x y z
N VAL A 1 36.00 2.40 8.23
CA VAL A 1 35.28 1.14 7.94
C VAL A 1 33.79 1.44 8.01
N TRP A 2 33.02 1.04 7.00
CA TRP A 2 31.57 1.18 6.98
C TRP A 2 30.93 -0.20 7.09
N ILE A 3 29.82 -0.32 7.81
CA ILE A 3 29.05 -1.57 7.94
C ILE A 3 27.63 -1.37 7.40
N THR A 4 27.00 -2.44 6.92
CA THR A 4 25.60 -2.42 6.47
C THR A 4 24.67 -2.73 7.64
N TYR A 5 23.70 -1.85 7.87
CA TYR A 5 22.73 -2.00 8.96
C TYR A 5 21.65 -3.03 8.62
N GLY A 6 21.38 -3.24 7.34
CA GLY A 6 20.39 -4.19 6.83
C GLY A 6 19.59 -3.59 5.68
N LYS A 7 18.52 -4.28 5.27
CA LYS A 7 17.56 -3.80 4.26
C LYS A 7 16.39 -3.08 4.93
N PHE A 8 16.68 -1.93 5.55
CA PHE A 8 15.70 -1.13 6.29
C PHE A 8 15.21 0.05 5.49
N SER A 9 13.91 0.35 5.60
CA SER A 9 13.28 1.56 5.07
C SER A 9 13.73 2.81 5.84
N ASN A 10 13.53 3.99 5.27
CA ASN A 10 13.77 5.23 6.01
C ASN A 10 12.88 5.36 7.26
N SER A 11 11.70 4.74 7.32
CA SER A 11 10.87 4.74 8.53
C SER A 11 11.56 4.02 9.68
N THR A 12 12.12 2.83 9.44
CA THR A 12 12.91 2.09 10.43
C THR A 12 14.23 2.79 10.75
N LEU A 13 14.97 3.28 9.75
CA LEU A 13 16.23 3.99 9.97
C LEU A 13 16.05 5.24 10.84
N LEU A 14 14.96 5.97 10.62
CA LEU A 14 14.63 7.18 11.37
C LEU A 14 14.28 6.86 12.83
N LEU A 15 13.42 5.87 13.06
CA LEU A 15 12.91 5.53 14.40
C LEU A 15 13.95 4.81 15.26
N ASP A 16 14.65 3.83 14.70
CA ASP A 16 15.53 2.94 15.48
C ASP A 16 16.97 3.45 15.53
N PHE A 17 17.42 4.17 14.50
CA PHE A 17 18.82 4.57 14.35
C PHE A 17 19.04 6.08 14.27
N GLY A 18 17.99 6.87 14.11
CA GLY A 18 18.06 8.34 14.14
C GLY A 18 18.71 8.95 12.89
N PHE A 19 18.64 8.30 11.73
CA PHE A 19 19.09 8.87 10.46
C PHE A 19 18.22 8.43 9.27
N SER A 20 18.37 9.08 8.13
CA SER A 20 17.74 8.72 6.86
C SER A 20 18.79 8.58 5.75
N LEU A 21 18.44 7.89 4.67
CA LEU A 21 19.22 7.88 3.44
C LEU A 21 18.43 8.57 2.32
N PRO A 22 19.02 9.50 1.57
CA PRO A 22 18.37 10.05 0.40
C PRO A 22 18.17 8.93 -0.62
N TYR A 23 16.95 8.82 -1.16
CA TYR A 23 16.58 7.81 -2.16
C TYR A 23 16.90 6.36 -1.71
N ASN A 24 16.38 5.96 -0.56
CA ASN A 24 16.59 4.60 -0.07
C ASN A 24 15.81 3.57 -0.92
N SER A 25 16.53 2.59 -1.50
CA SER A 25 15.94 1.52 -2.32
C SER A 25 15.11 0.49 -1.53
N HIS A 26 15.17 0.56 -0.21
CA HIS A 26 14.42 -0.28 0.72
C HIS A 26 13.21 0.45 1.34
N ASP A 27 12.92 1.67 0.90
CA ASP A 27 11.71 2.37 1.33
C ASP A 27 10.46 1.53 1.06
N GLU A 28 9.51 1.65 1.97
CA GLU A 28 8.18 1.09 1.91
C GLU A 28 7.21 2.08 2.53
N VAL A 29 5.95 2.06 2.09
CA VAL A 29 4.88 2.89 2.64
C VAL A 29 3.78 1.98 3.16
N GLN A 30 3.26 2.27 4.35
CA GLN A 30 2.09 1.60 4.88
C GLN A 30 0.85 2.41 4.54
N ILE A 31 -0.15 1.78 3.91
CA ILE A 31 -1.43 2.40 3.62
C ILE A 31 -2.53 1.70 4.43
N GLN A 32 -3.59 2.45 4.75
CA GLN A 32 -4.73 1.93 5.49
C GLN A 32 -6.02 2.11 4.69
N ILE A 33 -6.72 1.01 4.40
CA ILE A 33 -8.00 1.01 3.68
C ILE A 33 -8.99 0.14 4.44
N LYS A 34 -10.09 0.76 4.88
CA LYS A 34 -11.18 0.08 5.60
C LYS A 34 -12.35 -0.23 4.69
N VAL A 35 -13.11 -1.26 5.05
CA VAL A 35 -14.47 -1.44 4.51
C VAL A 35 -15.34 -0.33 5.12
N PRO A 36 -16.13 0.43 4.33
CA PRO A 36 -16.99 1.48 4.85
C PRO A 36 -17.97 0.95 5.91
N ASP A 37 -18.13 1.68 7.02
CA ASP A 37 -19.00 1.26 8.13
C ASP A 37 -20.49 1.12 7.74
N HIS A 38 -20.90 1.78 6.64
CA HIS A 38 -22.25 1.73 6.10
C HIS A 38 -22.39 0.81 4.87
N ASP A 39 -21.40 -0.04 4.62
CA ASP A 39 -21.49 -1.04 3.57
C ASP A 39 -22.55 -2.10 3.92
N PRO A 40 -23.57 -2.33 3.08
CA PRO A 40 -24.63 -3.31 3.37
C PRO A 40 -24.10 -4.75 3.48
N LEU A 41 -22.88 -5.01 2.99
CA LEU A 41 -22.22 -6.31 3.03
C LEU A 41 -21.05 -6.34 4.02
N LEU A 42 -20.94 -5.35 4.92
CA LEU A 42 -19.81 -5.18 5.84
C LEU A 42 -19.40 -6.50 6.52
N GLU A 43 -20.33 -7.16 7.22
CA GLU A 43 -20.06 -8.39 7.96
C GLU A 43 -19.51 -9.50 7.06
N VAL A 44 -20.15 -9.72 5.91
CA VAL A 44 -19.76 -10.77 4.96
C VAL A 44 -18.40 -10.46 4.33
N LYS A 45 -18.13 -9.19 3.99
CA LYS A 45 -16.83 -8.76 3.47
C LYS A 45 -15.73 -8.98 4.51
N LEU A 46 -15.97 -8.63 5.76
CA LEU A 46 -15.01 -8.84 6.85
C LEU A 46 -14.71 -10.32 7.07
N GLU A 47 -15.72 -11.20 7.01
CA GLU A 47 -15.55 -12.65 7.13
C GLU A 47 -14.70 -13.23 5.98
N VAL A 48 -14.97 -12.82 4.73
CA VAL A 48 -14.20 -13.24 3.56
C VAL A 48 -12.75 -12.78 3.66
N LEU A 49 -12.52 -11.52 4.07
CA LEU A 49 -11.17 -10.98 4.26
C LEU A 49 -10.38 -11.74 5.34
N GLN A 50 -11.03 -12.07 6.46
CA GLN A 50 -10.43 -12.86 7.53
C GLN A 50 -10.08 -14.28 7.08
N SER A 51 -10.92 -14.89 6.23
CA SER A 51 -10.75 -16.27 5.79
C SER A 51 -9.70 -16.46 4.69
N HIS A 52 -9.50 -15.46 3.82
CA HIS A 52 -8.75 -15.65 2.56
C HIS A 52 -7.61 -14.66 2.29
N CYS A 53 -7.60 -13.47 2.90
CA CYS A 53 -6.67 -12.41 2.49
C CYS A 53 -5.44 -12.26 3.39
N LEU A 54 -5.53 -12.67 4.65
CA LEU A 54 -4.53 -12.31 5.65
C LEU A 54 -4.01 -13.56 6.36
N PRO A 55 -2.68 -13.80 6.37
CA PRO A 55 -2.11 -14.75 7.29
C PRO A 55 -2.50 -14.33 8.70
N ARG A 56 -2.86 -15.30 9.54
CA ARG A 56 -3.01 -15.15 10.99
C ARG A 56 -1.64 -14.88 11.63
N ALA A 57 -0.96 -13.81 11.20
CA ALA A 57 0.33 -13.41 11.74
C ALA A 57 0.07 -12.82 13.12
N ARG A 58 0.32 -13.62 14.16
CA ARG A 58 0.50 -13.07 15.50
C ARG A 58 1.75 -12.20 15.42
N ASP A 59 1.58 -10.90 15.63
CA ASP A 59 2.67 -10.03 16.02
C ASP A 59 3.38 -10.64 17.25
N VAL A 60 4.71 -10.54 17.28
CA VAL A 60 5.56 -10.90 18.43
C VAL A 60 5.17 -10.07 19.67
N ASN A 61 4.54 -8.90 19.47
CA ASN A 61 4.02 -8.03 20.53
C ASN A 61 2.51 -8.20 20.83
N GLY A 62 1.83 -9.18 20.24
CA GLY A 62 0.43 -9.48 20.58
C GLY A 62 -0.59 -8.41 20.15
N PHE A 63 -0.20 -7.36 19.41
CA PHE A 63 -1.15 -6.47 18.77
C PHE A 63 -1.75 -7.15 17.55
N LYS A 64 -3.08 -7.22 17.46
CA LYS A 64 -3.74 -7.69 16.24
C LYS A 64 -3.31 -6.76 15.11
N SER A 65 -2.60 -7.27 14.10
CA SER A 65 -2.39 -6.52 12.87
C SER A 65 -3.75 -6.06 12.38
N SER A 66 -3.97 -4.76 12.29
CA SER A 66 -5.25 -4.23 11.83
C SER A 66 -5.50 -4.75 10.41
N ASN A 67 -6.68 -5.34 10.18
CA ASN A 67 -7.02 -6.04 8.92
C ASN A 67 -7.09 -5.12 7.69
N ASP A 68 -6.81 -3.83 7.87
CA ASP A 68 -6.93 -2.75 6.91
C ASP A 68 -5.58 -2.15 6.51
N SER A 69 -4.46 -2.66 7.02
CA SER A 69 -3.13 -2.09 6.78
C SER A 69 -2.29 -2.91 5.80
N PHE A 70 -1.68 -2.23 4.82
CA PHE A 70 -0.91 -2.87 3.75
C PHE A 70 0.41 -2.14 3.48
N THR A 71 1.51 -2.89 3.44
CA THR A 71 2.82 -2.37 3.05
C THR A 71 3.02 -2.45 1.54
N ILE A 72 3.34 -1.32 0.92
CA ILE A 72 3.66 -1.20 -0.50
C ILE A 72 5.14 -0.88 -0.65
N LYS A 73 5.78 -1.54 -1.62
CA LYS A 73 7.15 -1.24 -2.06
C LYS A 73 7.12 -0.65 -3.47
N GLU A 74 8.19 0.04 -3.82
CA GLU A 74 8.32 0.66 -5.14
C GLU A 74 8.11 -0.35 -6.26
N VAL A 75 7.19 -0.04 -7.17
CA VAL A 75 6.91 -0.87 -8.34
C VAL A 75 7.91 -0.52 -9.43
N ARG A 76 8.94 -1.36 -9.59
CA ARG A 76 10.08 -1.09 -10.48
C ARG A 76 9.74 -1.04 -11.97
N SER A 77 8.63 -1.64 -12.38
CA SER A 77 8.17 -1.59 -13.76
C SER A 77 6.67 -1.34 -13.82
N ALA A 78 6.30 -0.22 -14.44
CA ALA A 78 4.91 0.07 -14.78
C ALA A 78 4.41 -0.79 -15.96
N ARG A 79 5.33 -1.39 -16.73
CA ARG A 79 5.03 -2.22 -17.90
C ARG A 79 5.22 -3.71 -17.57
N GLY A 80 4.21 -4.53 -17.87
CA GLY A 80 4.27 -5.99 -17.80
C GLY A 80 3.60 -6.64 -16.58
N ARG A 81 3.50 -7.97 -16.61
CA ARG A 81 2.90 -8.82 -15.55
C ARG A 81 3.84 -9.04 -14.35
N GLY A 82 4.64 -8.04 -13.98
CA GLY A 82 5.55 -8.09 -12.84
C GLY A 82 4.81 -8.13 -11.49
N LYS A 83 5.56 -8.24 -10.38
CA LYS A 83 5.02 -8.08 -9.02
C LYS A 83 4.68 -6.59 -8.82
N GLY A 84 3.45 -6.21 -9.17
CA GLY A 84 2.88 -4.89 -8.88
C GLY A 84 2.50 -4.78 -7.41
N LEU A 85 1.24 -4.44 -7.12
CA LEU A 85 0.76 -4.35 -5.75
C LEU A 85 0.72 -5.70 -5.02
N PRO A 86 0.86 -5.69 -3.67
CA PRO A 86 0.70 -6.88 -2.84
C PRO A 86 -0.58 -7.64 -3.16
N GLN A 87 -0.49 -8.97 -3.17
CA GLN A 87 -1.64 -9.83 -3.44
C GLN A 87 -2.78 -9.60 -2.43
N SER A 88 -2.45 -9.41 -1.15
CA SER A 88 -3.43 -9.13 -0.10
C SER A 88 -4.19 -7.82 -0.35
N LEU A 89 -3.48 -6.76 -0.78
CA LEU A 89 -4.10 -5.48 -1.13
C LEU A 89 -5.04 -5.60 -2.35
N ARG A 90 -4.61 -6.33 -3.39
CA ARG A 90 -5.47 -6.59 -4.56
C ARG A 90 -6.69 -7.43 -4.18
N ALA A 91 -6.52 -8.46 -3.34
CA ALA A 91 -7.63 -9.26 -2.84
C ALA A 91 -8.61 -8.44 -2.00
N PHE A 92 -8.10 -7.56 -1.15
CA PHE A 92 -8.92 -6.63 -0.38
C PHE A 92 -9.79 -5.76 -1.30
N ALA A 93 -9.18 -5.18 -2.34
CA ALA A 93 -9.91 -4.35 -3.29
C ALA A 93 -11.01 -5.10 -4.04
N ARG A 94 -10.79 -6.40 -4.35
CA ARG A 94 -11.82 -7.25 -4.97
C ARG A 94 -13.01 -7.46 -4.07
N VAL A 95 -12.77 -7.79 -2.80
CA VAL A 95 -13.84 -7.95 -1.81
C VAL A 95 -14.58 -6.63 -1.61
N LEU A 96 -13.85 -5.51 -1.55
CA LEU A 96 -14.45 -4.19 -1.40
C LEU A 96 -15.34 -3.81 -2.60
N CYS A 97 -14.96 -4.20 -3.81
CA CYS A 97 -15.69 -3.95 -5.05
C CYS A 97 -17.02 -4.73 -5.16
N CYS A 98 -17.20 -5.83 -4.42
CA CYS A 98 -18.43 -6.61 -4.50
C CYS A 98 -19.64 -5.84 -3.95
N THR A 99 -20.75 -5.92 -4.67
CA THR A 99 -22.01 -5.22 -4.38
C THR A 99 -23.14 -6.17 -4.05
N SER A 100 -22.94 -7.48 -4.23
CA SER A 100 -23.89 -8.51 -3.82
C SER A 100 -23.20 -9.68 -3.08
N PRO A 101 -23.93 -10.41 -2.22
CA PRO A 101 -23.41 -11.63 -1.59
C PRO A 101 -23.00 -12.69 -2.63
N GLN A 102 -23.69 -12.75 -3.77
CA GLN A 102 -23.36 -13.70 -4.84
C GLN A 102 -21.96 -13.44 -5.41
N GLU A 103 -21.60 -12.18 -5.65
CA GLU A 103 -20.25 -11.83 -6.13
C GLU A 103 -19.15 -12.23 -5.13
N LEU A 104 -19.43 -12.16 -3.82
CA LEU A 104 -18.53 -12.63 -2.77
C LEU A 104 -18.41 -14.16 -2.74
N CYS A 105 -19.53 -14.87 -2.93
CA CYS A 105 -19.53 -16.33 -3.07
C CYS A 105 -18.77 -16.79 -4.32
N ASP A 106 -18.95 -16.09 -5.44
CA ASP A 106 -18.26 -16.38 -6.70
C ASP A 106 -16.75 -16.18 -6.54
N LEU A 107 -16.33 -15.13 -5.82
CA LEU A 107 -14.95 -14.87 -5.43
C LEU A 107 -14.34 -16.03 -4.63
N ALA A 108 -15.03 -16.46 -3.58
CA ALA A 108 -14.58 -17.56 -2.73
C ALA A 108 -14.51 -18.88 -3.53
N THR A 109 -15.47 -19.12 -4.41
CA THR A 109 -15.51 -20.28 -5.30
C THR A 109 -14.36 -20.24 -6.31
N GLU A 110 -14.07 -19.10 -6.92
CA GLU A 110 -12.92 -18.91 -7.81
C GLU A 110 -11.61 -19.18 -7.07
N ALA A 111 -11.47 -18.69 -5.84
CA ALA A 111 -10.29 -18.96 -5.01
C ALA A 111 -10.14 -20.46 -4.72
N ALA A 112 -11.23 -21.13 -4.32
CA ALA A 112 -11.24 -22.56 -4.01
C ALA A 112 -10.90 -23.45 -5.22
N GLN A 113 -11.32 -23.05 -6.43
CA GLN A 113 -10.98 -23.74 -7.69
C GLN A 113 -9.52 -23.54 -8.13
N ASN A 114 -8.81 -22.57 -7.55
CA ASN A 114 -7.40 -22.31 -7.85
C ASN A 114 -6.51 -22.80 -6.69
N ASP A 115 -5.78 -21.91 -6.02
CA ASP A 115 -4.87 -22.23 -4.92
C ASP A 115 -5.34 -21.66 -3.56
N GLY A 116 -6.63 -21.33 -3.46
CA GLY A 116 -7.26 -20.75 -2.28
C GLY A 116 -7.09 -19.24 -2.12
N ARG A 117 -6.36 -18.55 -3.02
CA ARG A 117 -6.02 -17.13 -2.87
C ARG A 117 -6.80 -16.22 -3.82
N LEU A 118 -7.53 -15.25 -3.24
CA LEU A 118 -8.48 -14.36 -3.94
C LEU A 118 -7.91 -13.46 -5.03
N ALA A 119 -6.59 -13.21 -5.08
CA ALA A 119 -5.98 -12.32 -6.08
C ALA A 119 -4.71 -12.86 -6.74
N ARG A 120 -4.59 -14.17 -6.94
CA ARG A 120 -3.43 -14.71 -7.68
C ARG A 120 -3.51 -14.44 -9.18
N ARG A 121 -4.70 -14.53 -9.75
CA ARG A 121 -5.02 -14.26 -11.16
C ARG A 121 -6.05 -13.14 -11.26
N PRO A 122 -6.13 -12.36 -12.36
CA PRO A 122 -7.20 -11.37 -12.57
C PRO A 122 -8.59 -11.99 -12.40
N PHE A 123 -9.60 -11.22 -11.97
CA PHE A 123 -10.99 -11.65 -12.07
C PHE A 123 -11.31 -12.14 -13.49
N ARG A 124 -12.19 -13.14 -13.60
CA ARG A 124 -12.75 -13.55 -14.91
C ARG A 124 -13.50 -12.40 -15.58
N ASN A 125 -14.20 -11.59 -14.79
CA ASN A 125 -14.88 -10.39 -15.26
C ASN A 125 -13.89 -9.20 -15.24
N SER A 126 -13.40 -8.81 -16.42
CA SER A 126 -12.45 -7.70 -16.56
C SER A 126 -12.99 -6.38 -16.02
N ARG A 127 -14.31 -6.13 -16.12
CA ARG A 127 -14.94 -4.92 -15.59
C ARG A 127 -14.85 -4.87 -14.07
N GLN A 128 -15.09 -5.98 -13.38
CA GLN A 128 -14.93 -6.05 -11.92
C GLN A 128 -13.46 -5.92 -11.50
N GLU A 129 -12.52 -6.47 -12.29
CA GLU A 129 -11.08 -6.26 -12.05
C GLU A 129 -10.72 -4.78 -12.13
N ILE A 130 -11.18 -4.09 -13.17
CA ILE A 130 -10.93 -2.66 -13.37
C ILE A 130 -11.52 -1.85 -12.22
N LEU A 131 -12.77 -2.12 -11.82
CA LEU A 131 -13.42 -1.41 -10.71
C LEU A 131 -12.66 -1.58 -9.39
N ALA A 132 -12.25 -2.81 -9.05
CA ALA A 132 -11.44 -3.07 -7.85
C ALA A 132 -10.13 -2.27 -7.87
N HIS A 133 -9.44 -2.23 -9.01
CA HIS A 133 -8.17 -1.49 -9.13
C HIS A 133 -8.37 0.03 -9.20
N GLN A 134 -9.51 0.52 -9.69
CA GLN A 134 -9.89 1.94 -9.64
C GLN A 134 -10.14 2.42 -8.20
N ILE A 135 -10.70 1.60 -7.32
CA ILE A 135 -10.84 1.91 -5.89
C ILE A 135 -9.47 2.16 -5.26
N LEU A 136 -8.50 1.26 -5.52
CA LEU A 136 -7.12 1.43 -5.05
C LEU A 136 -6.46 2.69 -5.63
N LEU A 137 -6.66 2.93 -6.93
CA LEU A 137 -6.07 4.08 -7.61
C LEU A 137 -6.57 5.39 -7.00
N SER A 138 -7.87 5.51 -6.77
CA SER A 138 -8.47 6.69 -6.13
C SER A 138 -7.87 6.95 -4.75
N HIS A 139 -7.75 5.91 -3.92
CA HIS A 139 -7.16 6.01 -2.59
C HIS A 139 -5.68 6.43 -2.63
N ILE A 140 -4.87 5.81 -3.50
CA ILE A 140 -3.44 6.14 -3.65
C ILE A 140 -3.23 7.55 -4.20
N ILE A 141 -4.08 8.02 -5.12
CA ILE A 141 -4.04 9.40 -5.61
C ILE A 141 -4.33 10.38 -4.47
N GLN A 142 -5.30 10.07 -3.61
CA GLN A 142 -5.61 10.90 -2.45
C GLN A 142 -4.41 10.98 -1.49
N LEU A 143 -3.82 9.84 -1.12
CA LEU A 143 -2.60 9.81 -0.30
C LEU A 143 -1.45 10.58 -0.96
N THR A 144 -1.26 10.44 -2.27
CA THR A 144 -0.22 11.17 -3.02
C THR A 144 -0.36 12.69 -2.86
N LYS A 145 -1.59 13.21 -2.87
CA LYS A 145 -1.87 14.64 -2.64
C LYS A 145 -1.57 15.06 -1.21
N GLU A 146 -1.99 14.27 -0.22
CA GLU A 146 -1.74 14.54 1.20
C GLU A 146 -0.24 14.55 1.54
N TYR A 147 0.52 13.60 0.98
CA TYR A 147 1.98 13.56 1.12
C TYR A 147 2.65 14.75 0.44
N SER A 148 2.21 15.12 -0.77
CA SER A 148 2.76 16.29 -1.49
C SER A 148 2.53 17.57 -0.69
N ALA A 149 1.31 17.79 -0.17
CA ALA A 149 1.00 18.92 0.69
C ALA A 149 1.82 18.92 2.00
N SER A 150 2.02 17.75 2.61
CA SER A 150 2.85 17.61 3.82
C SER A 150 4.33 17.96 3.56
N ILE A 151 4.86 17.61 2.39
CA ILE A 151 6.22 17.97 1.98
C ILE A 151 6.35 19.48 1.73
N GLU A 152 5.34 20.11 1.14
CA GLU A 152 5.31 21.56 0.91
C GLU A 152 5.24 22.35 2.23
N LEU A 153 4.53 21.83 3.24
CA LEU A 153 4.47 22.42 4.58
C LEU A 153 5.79 22.33 5.35
N LEU A 154 6.67 21.38 5.02
CA LEU A 154 8.03 21.39 5.55
C LEU A 154 8.76 22.58 4.93
N GLU A 155 9.04 23.64 5.68
CA GLU A 155 9.82 24.80 5.20
C GLU A 155 11.13 24.37 4.52
N PRO A 156 11.60 25.03 3.44
CA PRO A 156 12.86 24.69 2.76
C PRO A 156 14.03 24.49 3.72
N VAL A 157 14.85 23.44 3.51
CA VAL A 157 16.05 23.16 4.33
C VAL A 157 17.05 24.33 4.31
N THR A 158 16.95 25.18 3.29
CA THR A 158 17.75 26.38 3.08
C THR A 158 17.33 27.57 3.96
N SER A 159 16.24 27.48 4.72
CA SER A 159 15.94 28.50 5.72
C SER A 159 17.05 28.50 6.79
N PRO A 160 17.53 29.67 7.25
CA PRO A 160 18.56 29.73 8.29
C PRO A 160 18.03 29.08 9.57
N SER A 161 18.32 27.80 9.77
CA SER A 161 17.92 27.11 10.99
C SER A 161 18.83 27.62 12.12
N ILE A 162 18.24 28.16 13.18
CA ILE A 162 18.98 28.54 14.39
C ILE A 162 19.65 27.31 15.02
N CYS A 163 19.16 26.10 14.72
CA CYS A 163 19.62 24.84 15.32
C CYS A 163 19.90 23.76 14.25
N LYS A 164 21.18 23.37 14.11
CA LYS A 164 21.62 22.29 13.20
C LYS A 164 20.83 20.98 13.38
N ARG A 165 20.48 20.64 14.62
CA ARG A 165 19.71 19.43 14.95
C ARG A 165 18.30 19.46 14.36
N LEU A 166 17.67 20.64 14.35
CA LEU A 166 16.36 20.82 13.73
C LEU A 166 16.46 20.66 12.21
N ALA A 167 17.49 21.23 11.58
CA ALA A 167 17.73 21.05 10.14
C ALA A 167 17.91 19.56 9.78
N PHE A 168 18.71 18.81 10.54
CA PHE A 168 18.87 17.37 10.33
C PHE A 168 17.54 16.61 10.44
N ARG A 169 16.74 16.86 11.49
CA ARG A 169 15.43 16.22 11.66
C ARG A 169 14.45 16.59 10.53
N LYS A 170 14.46 17.85 10.08
CA LYS A 170 13.67 18.29 8.92
C LYS A 170 14.09 17.57 7.64
N GLN A 171 15.40 17.38 7.43
CA GLN A 171 15.91 16.60 6.29
C GLN A 171 15.46 15.14 6.37
N MET A 172 15.55 14.52 7.55
CA MET A 172 15.10 13.14 7.75
C MET A 172 13.61 12.95 7.46
N ALA A 173 12.77 13.88 7.93
CA ALA A 173 11.34 13.88 7.63
C ALA A 173 11.07 14.04 6.13
N ARG A 174 11.84 14.90 5.44
CA ARG A 174 11.76 15.04 3.98
C ARG A 174 12.15 13.77 3.24
N ASP A 175 13.27 13.15 3.59
CA ASP A 175 13.75 11.94 2.93
C ASP A 175 12.74 10.80 3.06
N LEU A 176 12.12 10.67 4.24
CA LEU A 176 11.02 9.73 4.49
C LEU A 176 9.82 10.01 3.58
N LEU A 177 9.26 11.22 3.65
CA LEU A 177 8.05 11.57 2.89
C LEU A 177 8.26 11.52 1.38
N ILE A 178 9.42 11.94 0.89
CA ILE A 178 9.77 11.86 -0.54
C ILE A 178 9.91 10.39 -0.98
N GLY A 179 10.50 9.55 -0.13
CA GLY A 179 10.61 8.11 -0.37
C GLY A 179 9.23 7.44 -0.48
N GLU A 180 8.35 7.70 0.48
CA GLU A 180 6.98 7.17 0.49
C GLU A 180 6.13 7.70 -0.67
N LEU A 181 6.24 9.01 -0.98
CA LEU A 181 5.57 9.61 -2.13
C LEU A 181 6.03 8.98 -3.46
N ARG A 182 7.32 8.67 -3.61
CA ARG A 182 7.85 7.97 -4.80
C ARG A 182 7.17 6.61 -4.97
N ILE A 183 6.99 5.87 -3.88
CA ILE A 183 6.34 4.56 -3.90
C ILE A 183 4.88 4.69 -4.30
N LEU A 184 4.14 5.63 -3.71
CA LEU A 184 2.74 5.89 -4.05
C LEU A 184 2.57 6.24 -5.54
N LYS A 185 3.44 7.11 -6.09
CA LYS A 185 3.45 7.44 -7.52
C LYS A 185 3.77 6.24 -8.41
N SER A 186 4.71 5.38 -8.01
CA SER A 186 5.02 4.15 -8.75
C SER A 186 3.82 3.19 -8.77
N ALA A 187 3.09 3.10 -7.66
CA ALA A 187 1.90 2.27 -7.52
C ALA A 187 0.72 2.80 -8.35
N SER A 188 0.48 4.12 -8.36
CA SER A 188 -0.56 4.72 -9.19
C SER A 188 -0.30 4.51 -10.67
N ALA A 189 0.94 4.74 -11.13
CA ALA A 189 1.33 4.50 -12.51
C ALA A 189 1.17 3.02 -12.90
N TRP A 190 1.49 2.08 -12.01
CA TRP A 190 1.25 0.66 -12.26
C TRP A 190 -0.24 0.34 -12.38
N LEU A 191 -1.09 0.88 -11.50
CA LEU A 191 -2.54 0.70 -11.53
C LEU A 191 -3.18 1.24 -12.81
N GLU A 192 -2.78 2.44 -13.23
CA GLU A 192 -3.25 3.06 -14.48
C GLU A 192 -2.94 2.18 -15.69
N ASN A 193 -1.69 1.72 -15.79
CA ASN A 193 -1.27 0.82 -16.87
C ASN A 193 -2.00 -0.52 -16.79
N TYR A 194 -2.17 -1.08 -15.58
CA TYR A 194 -2.85 -2.35 -15.38
C TYR A 194 -4.31 -2.28 -15.87
N CYS A 195 -5.05 -1.26 -15.45
CA CYS A 195 -6.42 -1.05 -15.90
C CYS A 195 -6.51 -0.81 -17.41
N ALA A 196 -5.59 -0.02 -17.98
CA ALA A 196 -5.54 0.22 -19.42
C ALA A 196 -5.26 -1.04 -20.26
N THR A 197 -4.51 -2.01 -19.71
CA THR A 197 -4.26 -3.29 -20.41
C THR A 197 -5.43 -4.27 -20.35
N LEU A 198 -6.42 -4.03 -19.48
CA LEU A 198 -7.59 -4.88 -19.30
C LEU A 198 -8.86 -4.33 -19.96
N ALA A 199 -8.86 -3.04 -20.29
CA ALA A 199 -9.93 -2.33 -21.00
C ALA A 199 -9.90 -2.65 -22.50
#